data_AF-A0A2V8HPM9-F1
#
_entry.id   AF-A0A2V8HPM9-F1
#
_cell.length_a   1.000
_cell.length_b   1.000
_cell.length_c   1.000
_cell.angle_alpha   90.00
_cell.angle_beta   90.00
_cell.angle_gamma   90.00
#
_symmetry.space_group_name_H-M   'P 1'
#
loop_
_entity.id
_entity.type
_entity.pdbx_description
1 polymer ?
#
loop_
_entity_poly.entity_id
_entity_poly.type
_entity_poly.pdbx_seq_one_letter_code
_entity_poly.pdbx_strand_id
1 'polypeptide(L)'
;MHATCDACPACLFHRTRAPSGVEESEGVVMRKIHRVIAVAASAAAFAAIAACQTEKSSNPLTPTIAGPIPGVVISPPALLSPPQGTKLKESDQPVRLVVGNATTTGVRPLTYMFEVASDNGFASKVFSRSNVPPGENGQTSVQLDPLEIGRSYYWRVRAEDGANTGNFATSAFEIFPKAVLNPPAPVAPVNNAISGTTSPGITVLDSDRAGPIGNLQYEFQVALDQAFTQVVAHGIVAETPGQTTYTAPALTANKTHFWRVRASDGETTSAWATTQVFKTPAAPAPPPPSPGPNPGAPCVASSALPIVQCERNKYGHMSPSQTVDFEKAVARSLNSNKIPDGPFGILRKSGGNNCNGYSCDIICSGQGTSQKQWDILGDSDGAQVPGWNGPATYPNIRMDVCEIQ
;
A
#
# COMPACT_ATOMS: atom_id res chain seq x y z
N MET A 1 -43.11 -28.25 21.42
CA MET A 1 -44.31 -27.38 21.54
C MET A 1 -44.89 -27.23 20.14
N HIS A 2 -46.08 -27.81 19.92
CA HIS A 2 -46.96 -27.65 18.76
C HIS A 2 -47.33 -26.17 18.56
N ALA A 3 -47.76 -25.61 17.42
CA ALA A 3 -48.43 -26.07 16.19
C ALA A 3 -48.08 -25.05 15.06
N THR A 4 -47.80 -25.36 13.79
CA THR A 4 -48.63 -25.88 12.66
C THR A 4 -49.99 -25.24 12.47
N CYS A 5 -50.16 -24.54 11.35
CA CYS A 5 -51.37 -24.63 10.52
C CYS A 5 -50.97 -24.55 9.04
N ASP A 6 -51.45 -25.54 8.31
CA ASP A 6 -51.06 -26.00 7.00
C ASP A 6 -52.20 -25.77 6.00
N ALA A 7 -51.89 -26.03 4.71
CA ALA A 7 -52.81 -26.45 3.65
C ALA A 7 -53.65 -25.36 2.92
N CYS A 8 -53.82 -25.36 1.59
CA CYS A 8 -53.45 -26.28 0.49
C CYS A 8 -53.83 -25.63 -0.88
N PRO A 9 -53.60 -26.26 -2.07
CA PRO A 9 -53.06 -25.61 -3.27
C PRO A 9 -53.89 -25.87 -4.58
N ALA A 10 -53.22 -25.66 -5.74
CA ALA A 10 -53.46 -26.24 -7.08
C ALA A 10 -54.61 -25.63 -7.92
N CYS A 11 -54.61 -25.57 -9.26
CA CYS A 11 -53.67 -25.93 -10.33
C CYS A 11 -54.15 -25.32 -11.67
N LEU A 12 -53.19 -25.00 -12.55
CA LEU A 12 -53.12 -25.22 -14.00
C LEU A 12 -54.36 -25.15 -14.95
N PHE A 13 -54.12 -24.39 -16.03
CA PHE A 13 -54.30 -24.70 -17.47
C PHE A 13 -55.60 -24.39 -18.26
N HIS A 14 -55.31 -23.72 -19.39
CA HIS A 14 -55.78 -23.94 -20.77
C HIS A 14 -56.82 -23.03 -21.44
N ARG A 15 -56.29 -22.33 -22.47
CA ARG A 15 -56.86 -21.85 -23.73
C ARG A 15 -58.08 -22.62 -24.26
N THR A 16 -58.99 -21.87 -24.89
CA THR A 16 -59.66 -22.04 -26.21
C THR A 16 -60.88 -21.11 -26.20
N ARG A 17 -61.49 -20.58 -27.27
CA ARG A 17 -61.29 -20.41 -28.72
C ARG A 17 -62.51 -19.56 -29.14
N ALA A 18 -62.36 -18.61 -30.05
CA ALA A 18 -63.52 -17.92 -30.67
C ALA A 18 -64.32 -18.88 -31.56
N PRO A 19 -65.59 -18.56 -31.89
CA PRO A 19 -65.89 -18.41 -33.31
C PRO A 19 -66.83 -17.25 -33.67
N SER A 20 -66.82 -17.01 -34.98
CA SER A 20 -67.46 -16.04 -35.88
C SER A 20 -68.95 -16.27 -36.22
N GLY A 21 -69.61 -15.24 -36.79
CA GLY A 21 -70.86 -15.30 -37.59
C GLY A 21 -71.74 -14.06 -37.33
N VAL A 22 -71.86 -13.02 -38.18
CA VAL A 22 -72.48 -12.85 -39.54
C VAL A 22 -73.98 -12.41 -39.48
N GLU A 23 -74.37 -11.54 -40.43
CA GLU A 23 -75.70 -10.95 -40.81
C GLU A 23 -76.15 -9.69 -40.01
N GLU A 24 -76.21 -8.47 -40.57
CA GLU A 24 -76.89 -7.90 -41.76
C GLU A 24 -78.37 -7.53 -41.51
N SER A 25 -78.67 -6.22 -41.55
CA SER A 25 -79.72 -5.60 -42.41
C SER A 25 -80.31 -4.31 -41.83
N GLU A 26 -80.70 -3.46 -42.78
CA GLU A 26 -81.10 -2.07 -42.70
C GLU A 26 -82.48 -1.82 -42.06
N GLY A 27 -82.77 -0.55 -41.73
CA GLY A 27 -84.13 -0.15 -41.36
C GLY A 27 -84.32 1.34 -41.08
N VAL A 28 -84.22 2.18 -42.12
CA VAL A 28 -84.72 3.57 -42.11
C VAL A 28 -86.24 3.55 -42.24
N VAL A 29 -86.99 4.04 -41.24
CA VAL A 29 -88.33 4.64 -41.48
C VAL A 29 -88.54 5.89 -40.61
N MET A 30 -88.75 6.97 -41.36
CA MET A 30 -89.16 8.32 -41.03
C MET A 30 -90.56 8.41 -40.38
N ARG A 31 -90.79 9.32 -39.41
CA ARG A 31 -91.82 10.41 -39.50
C ARG A 31 -92.06 11.19 -38.20
N LYS A 32 -91.76 12.49 -38.29
CA LYS A 32 -92.61 13.66 -38.00
C LYS A 32 -93.39 13.69 -36.68
N ILE A 33 -92.96 14.56 -35.76
CA ILE A 33 -93.81 15.62 -35.16
C ILE A 33 -92.96 16.89 -34.98
N HIS A 34 -93.29 17.96 -35.71
CA HIS A 34 -92.91 19.34 -35.39
C HIS A 34 -94.23 20.10 -35.27
N ARG A 35 -94.38 20.94 -34.24
CA ARG A 35 -94.51 22.40 -34.40
C ARG A 35 -95.07 23.08 -33.14
N VAL A 36 -94.63 24.33 -33.01
CA VAL A 36 -95.24 25.53 -32.42
C VAL A 36 -94.84 25.91 -30.97
N ILE A 37 -94.37 27.16 -30.89
CA ILE A 37 -94.29 28.11 -29.76
C ILE A 37 -92.98 28.13 -28.95
N ALA A 38 -92.01 28.95 -29.40
CA ALA A 38 -91.46 30.08 -28.63
C ALA A 38 -90.27 30.74 -29.37
N VAL A 39 -90.57 31.43 -30.47
CA VAL A 39 -89.73 32.54 -30.98
C VAL A 39 -90.41 33.81 -30.50
N ALA A 40 -90.06 34.28 -29.31
CA ALA A 40 -90.34 35.63 -28.78
C ALA A 40 -89.72 35.79 -27.38
N ALA A 41 -88.39 35.77 -27.29
CA ALA A 41 -87.66 36.30 -26.12
C ALA A 41 -86.23 36.75 -26.47
N SER A 42 -85.96 36.99 -27.76
CA SER A 42 -84.71 37.54 -28.27
C SER A 42 -84.85 39.06 -28.46
N ALA A 43 -85.10 39.80 -27.38
CA ALA A 43 -84.96 41.27 -27.30
C ALA A 43 -85.21 41.84 -25.88
N ALA A 44 -84.62 41.29 -24.82
CA ALA A 44 -84.55 41.96 -23.50
C ALA A 44 -83.65 41.21 -22.50
N ALA A 45 -82.35 41.11 -22.80
CA ALA A 45 -81.33 40.75 -21.79
C ALA A 45 -79.94 41.27 -22.20
N PHE A 46 -79.90 42.54 -22.63
CA PHE A 46 -78.68 43.31 -22.83
C PHE A 46 -78.68 44.45 -21.79
N ALA A 47 -78.38 44.12 -20.53
CA ALA A 47 -77.90 45.06 -19.51
C ALA A 47 -77.61 44.28 -18.21
N ALA A 48 -76.48 44.59 -17.58
CA ALA A 48 -76.02 44.10 -16.28
C ALA A 48 -75.37 42.71 -16.23
N ILE A 49 -74.33 42.49 -17.05
CA ILE A 49 -73.15 41.78 -16.54
C ILE A 49 -72.37 42.83 -15.75
N ALA A 50 -72.68 42.97 -14.46
CA ALA A 50 -71.79 43.68 -13.55
C ALA A 50 -70.52 42.83 -13.44
N ALA A 51 -69.48 43.26 -14.15
CA ALA A 51 -68.14 42.76 -13.96
C ALA A 51 -67.77 42.96 -12.48
N CYS A 52 -67.68 41.88 -11.71
CA CYS A 52 -66.67 41.84 -10.65
C CYS A 52 -65.32 41.79 -11.38
N GLN A 53 -64.86 42.96 -11.83
CA GLN A 53 -63.44 43.19 -12.02
C GLN A 53 -62.83 42.91 -10.64
N THR A 54 -62.23 41.73 -10.43
CA THR A 54 -61.16 41.63 -9.45
C THR A 54 -60.14 42.65 -9.92
N GLU A 55 -60.13 43.82 -9.28
CA GLU A 55 -59.09 44.81 -9.52
C GLU A 55 -57.77 44.09 -9.29
N LYS A 56 -57.04 43.86 -10.37
CA LYS A 56 -55.67 43.37 -10.28
C LYS A 56 -54.92 44.47 -9.55
N SER A 57 -54.57 44.19 -8.30
CA SER A 57 -53.84 45.16 -7.50
C SER A 57 -52.50 45.43 -8.19
N SER A 58 -52.27 46.68 -8.57
CA SER A 58 -50.97 47.18 -9.02
C SER A 58 -50.00 47.39 -7.86
N ASN A 59 -50.45 47.15 -6.62
CA ASN A 59 -49.60 47.20 -5.45
C ASN A 59 -48.69 45.95 -5.43
N PRO A 60 -47.37 46.11 -5.61
CA PRO A 60 -46.43 45.01 -5.77
C PRO A 60 -46.30 44.12 -4.51
N LEU A 61 -46.91 44.50 -3.39
CA LEU A 61 -46.83 43.78 -2.12
C LEU A 61 -48.11 43.01 -1.75
N THR A 62 -49.12 42.97 -2.62
CA THR A 62 -50.35 42.21 -2.32
C THR A 62 -50.20 40.70 -2.56
N PRO A 63 -50.89 39.85 -1.78
CA PRO A 63 -50.78 38.39 -1.90
C PRO A 63 -51.59 37.79 -3.07
N THR A 64 -52.43 38.57 -3.75
CA THR A 64 -53.31 38.09 -4.84
C THR A 64 -52.93 38.75 -6.16
N ILE A 65 -51.93 38.20 -6.86
CA ILE A 65 -51.45 38.73 -8.14
C ILE A 65 -51.76 37.74 -9.26
N ALA A 66 -52.43 38.23 -10.31
CA ALA A 66 -52.76 37.50 -11.53
C ALA A 66 -51.87 37.97 -12.70
N GLY A 67 -50.57 37.68 -12.61
CA GLY A 67 -49.58 37.81 -13.70
C GLY A 67 -48.30 38.59 -13.35
N PRO A 68 -47.27 38.54 -14.24
CA PRO A 68 -46.04 39.31 -14.08
C PRO A 68 -46.27 40.81 -13.94
N ILE A 69 -45.43 41.47 -13.13
CA ILE A 69 -45.46 42.93 -12.94
C ILE A 69 -44.68 43.58 -14.09
N PRO A 70 -45.31 44.41 -14.94
CA PRO A 70 -44.63 45.05 -16.06
C PRO A 70 -43.42 45.87 -15.62
N GLY A 71 -42.30 45.74 -16.33
CA GLY A 71 -41.07 46.51 -16.09
C GLY A 71 -40.11 45.95 -15.04
N VAL A 72 -40.49 44.88 -14.33
CA VAL A 72 -39.57 44.18 -13.42
C VAL A 72 -38.63 43.29 -14.23
N VAL A 73 -37.33 43.48 -14.03
CA VAL A 73 -36.26 42.65 -14.59
C VAL A 73 -35.55 41.95 -13.44
N ILE A 74 -35.32 40.65 -13.60
CA ILE A 74 -34.55 39.81 -12.67
C ILE A 74 -33.37 39.23 -13.44
N SER A 75 -32.14 39.48 -12.98
CA SER A 75 -30.96 38.90 -13.60
C SER A 75 -30.89 37.39 -13.39
N PRO A 76 -30.26 36.61 -14.29
CA PRO A 76 -29.91 35.24 -13.94
C PRO A 76 -28.91 35.25 -12.76
N PRO A 77 -28.95 34.24 -11.86
CA PRO A 77 -27.93 34.09 -10.82
C PRO A 77 -26.56 33.77 -11.44
N ALA A 78 -25.47 34.24 -10.82
CA ALA A 78 -24.12 33.93 -11.30
C ALA A 78 -23.70 32.52 -10.89
N LEU A 79 -23.21 31.67 -11.80
CA LEU A 79 -22.81 30.30 -11.47
C LEU A 79 -21.43 30.33 -10.81
N LEU A 80 -21.31 29.81 -9.60
CA LEU A 80 -20.03 29.79 -8.86
C LEU A 80 -19.48 28.36 -8.71
N SER A 81 -20.30 27.41 -8.27
CA SER A 81 -19.85 26.03 -8.09
C SER A 81 -20.99 25.02 -8.24
N PRO A 82 -20.77 23.86 -8.89
CA PRO A 82 -19.60 23.54 -9.70
C PRO A 82 -19.62 24.32 -11.04
N PRO A 83 -18.48 24.89 -11.49
CA PRO A 83 -18.38 25.50 -12.81
C PRO A 83 -18.56 24.46 -13.93
N GLN A 84 -18.76 24.93 -15.16
CA GLN A 84 -19.02 24.06 -16.30
C GLN A 84 -17.85 23.08 -16.53
N GLY A 85 -18.18 21.79 -16.67
CA GLY A 85 -17.22 20.73 -16.96
C GLY A 85 -16.45 20.24 -15.73
N THR A 86 -16.87 20.64 -14.51
CA THR A 86 -16.30 20.09 -13.27
C THR A 86 -16.44 18.58 -13.25
N LYS A 87 -15.37 17.91 -12.82
CA LYS A 87 -15.31 16.46 -12.66
C LYS A 87 -15.07 16.14 -11.20
N LEU A 88 -15.99 15.39 -10.62
CA LEU A 88 -16.04 15.06 -9.20
C LEU A 88 -15.84 13.56 -9.01
N LYS A 89 -15.14 13.19 -7.95
CA LYS A 89 -15.05 11.81 -7.49
C LYS A 89 -16.25 11.46 -6.62
N GLU A 90 -16.42 10.18 -6.32
CA GLU A 90 -17.43 9.72 -5.35
C GLU A 90 -17.22 10.35 -3.96
N SER A 91 -15.95 10.54 -3.56
CA SER A 91 -15.55 11.17 -2.29
C SER A 91 -15.87 12.66 -2.19
N ASP A 92 -16.12 13.35 -3.31
CA ASP A 92 -16.49 14.78 -3.33
C ASP A 92 -17.99 15.00 -3.06
N GLN A 93 -18.76 13.92 -2.92
CA GLN A 93 -20.18 13.99 -2.60
C GLN A 93 -20.43 14.13 -1.08
N PRO A 94 -21.53 14.77 -0.66
CA PRO A 94 -22.59 15.37 -1.48
C PRO A 94 -22.21 16.70 -2.13
N VAL A 95 -22.61 16.89 -3.38
CA VAL A 95 -22.31 18.10 -4.15
C VAL A 95 -23.07 19.30 -3.60
N ARG A 96 -22.39 20.45 -3.44
CA ARG A 96 -23.02 21.74 -3.09
C ARG A 96 -23.05 22.65 -4.32
N LEU A 97 -24.26 23.04 -4.73
CA LEU A 97 -24.46 24.07 -5.75
C LEU A 97 -24.39 25.44 -5.10
N VAL A 98 -23.61 26.35 -5.67
CA VAL A 98 -23.40 27.71 -5.18
C VAL A 98 -23.56 28.69 -6.34
N VAL A 99 -24.35 29.74 -6.09
CA VAL A 99 -24.60 30.83 -7.04
C VAL A 99 -24.40 32.18 -6.38
N GLY A 100 -23.96 33.17 -7.15
CA GLY A 100 -24.08 34.58 -6.78
C GLY A 100 -25.53 35.03 -6.95
N ASN A 101 -26.00 35.81 -5.97
CA ASN A 101 -27.38 36.27 -5.91
C ASN A 101 -27.73 37.12 -7.14
N ALA A 102 -28.93 36.91 -7.68
CA ALA A 102 -29.48 37.72 -8.75
C ALA A 102 -29.82 39.14 -8.24
N THR A 103 -29.86 40.09 -9.16
CA THR A 103 -30.36 41.45 -8.92
C THR A 103 -31.74 41.63 -9.53
N THR A 104 -32.52 42.57 -9.00
CA THR A 104 -33.85 42.90 -9.54
C THR A 104 -34.13 44.39 -9.51
N THR A 105 -34.91 44.88 -10.47
CA THR A 105 -35.51 46.23 -10.44
C THR A 105 -36.82 46.28 -9.65
N GLY A 106 -37.35 45.13 -9.22
CA GLY A 106 -38.56 45.01 -8.41
C GLY A 106 -38.29 45.22 -6.91
N VAL A 107 -39.36 45.48 -6.15
CA VAL A 107 -39.30 45.68 -4.69
C VAL A 107 -39.59 44.42 -3.88
N ARG A 108 -39.99 43.34 -4.55
CA ARG A 108 -40.32 42.06 -3.91
C ARG A 108 -39.04 41.27 -3.62
N PRO A 109 -39.00 40.53 -2.50
CA PRO A 109 -37.86 39.67 -2.18
C PRO A 109 -37.74 38.55 -3.23
N LEU A 110 -36.50 38.26 -3.63
CA LEU A 110 -36.21 37.14 -4.51
C LEU A 110 -36.19 35.82 -3.74
N THR A 111 -36.62 34.75 -4.38
CA THR A 111 -36.33 33.36 -4.04
C THR A 111 -35.73 32.65 -5.25
N TYR A 112 -35.13 31.48 -5.04
CA TYR A 112 -34.46 30.71 -6.08
C TYR A 112 -35.10 29.35 -6.27
N MET A 113 -35.08 28.89 -7.52
CA MET A 113 -35.40 27.53 -7.90
C MET A 113 -34.17 26.86 -8.50
N PHE A 114 -33.70 25.78 -7.86
CA PHE A 114 -32.62 24.93 -8.32
C PHE A 114 -33.20 23.64 -8.92
N GLU A 115 -32.66 23.20 -10.05
CA GLU A 115 -32.99 21.92 -10.66
C GLU A 115 -31.71 21.24 -11.13
N VAL A 116 -31.63 19.93 -10.96
CA VAL A 116 -30.57 19.06 -11.50
C VAL A 116 -31.23 17.93 -12.28
N ALA A 117 -30.69 17.63 -13.45
CA ALA A 117 -31.18 16.59 -14.34
C ALA A 117 -30.03 15.72 -14.86
N SER A 118 -30.37 14.49 -15.23
CA SER A 118 -29.42 13.57 -15.89
C SER A 118 -29.34 13.78 -17.41
N ASP A 119 -30.06 14.75 -17.95
CA ASP A 119 -30.06 15.13 -19.35
C ASP A 119 -30.09 16.66 -19.52
N ASN A 120 -29.53 17.15 -20.61
CA ASN A 120 -29.41 18.57 -20.89
C ASN A 120 -30.76 19.26 -21.17
N GLY A 121 -31.81 18.50 -21.50
CA GLY A 121 -33.16 19.00 -21.73
C GLY A 121 -33.96 19.22 -20.45
N PHE A 122 -33.44 18.80 -19.28
CA PHE A 122 -34.15 18.77 -18.01
C PHE A 122 -35.46 17.96 -18.05
N ALA A 123 -35.51 16.92 -18.89
CA ALA A 123 -36.65 16.01 -18.96
C ALA A 123 -36.68 15.04 -17.76
N SER A 124 -35.50 14.60 -17.31
CA SER A 124 -35.29 13.66 -16.19
C SER A 124 -34.62 14.38 -15.04
N LYS A 125 -35.42 15.08 -14.23
CA LYS A 125 -34.93 15.80 -13.04
C LYS A 125 -34.67 14.83 -11.90
N VAL A 126 -33.46 14.87 -11.36
CA VAL A 126 -33.02 14.08 -10.20
C VAL A 126 -33.02 14.88 -8.91
N PHE A 127 -33.06 16.21 -9.00
CA PHE A 127 -33.21 17.11 -7.87
C PHE A 127 -33.99 18.36 -8.29
N SER A 128 -34.86 18.85 -7.41
CA SER A 128 -35.53 20.15 -7.57
C SER A 128 -35.82 20.76 -6.21
N ARG A 129 -35.54 22.06 -6.07
CA ARG A 129 -35.82 22.81 -4.85
C ARG A 129 -36.21 24.24 -5.19
N SER A 130 -37.44 24.61 -4.85
CA SER A 130 -37.98 25.96 -5.03
C SER A 130 -37.99 26.73 -3.71
N ASN A 131 -38.33 28.03 -3.78
CA ASN A 131 -38.47 28.91 -2.62
C ASN A 131 -37.22 28.99 -1.73
N VAL A 132 -36.03 28.83 -2.32
CA VAL A 132 -34.77 28.99 -1.58
C VAL A 132 -34.54 30.49 -1.36
N PRO A 133 -34.48 30.99 -0.12
CA PRO A 133 -34.21 32.40 0.13
C PRO A 133 -32.78 32.77 -0.27
N PRO A 134 -32.49 34.05 -0.58
CA PRO A 134 -31.14 34.51 -0.85
C PRO A 134 -30.26 34.27 0.38
N GLY A 135 -29.11 33.65 0.18
CA GLY A 135 -28.14 33.47 1.26
C GLY A 135 -27.34 34.75 1.54
N GLU A 136 -26.56 34.70 2.62
CA GLU A 136 -25.71 35.80 3.09
C GLU A 136 -24.52 36.05 2.13
N ASN A 137 -23.86 37.22 2.28
CA ASN A 137 -22.67 37.60 1.52
C ASN A 137 -22.85 37.56 -0.02
N GLY A 138 -24.08 37.72 -0.50
CA GLY A 138 -24.38 37.74 -1.93
C GLY A 138 -24.32 36.37 -2.60
N GLN A 139 -24.36 35.27 -1.85
CA GLN A 139 -24.36 33.91 -2.40
C GLN A 139 -25.51 33.07 -1.85
N THR A 140 -26.05 32.21 -2.68
CA THR A 140 -27.08 31.22 -2.31
C THR A 140 -26.57 29.83 -2.63
N SER A 141 -26.84 28.85 -1.76
CA SER A 141 -26.41 27.47 -2.00
C SER A 141 -27.47 26.44 -1.63
N VAL A 142 -27.42 25.31 -2.32
CA VAL A 142 -28.17 24.10 -1.96
C VAL A 142 -27.22 22.90 -1.96
N GLN A 143 -27.42 22.01 -1.00
CA GLN A 143 -26.72 20.73 -0.95
C GLN A 143 -27.61 19.67 -1.58
N LEU A 144 -27.03 18.84 -2.45
CA LEU A 144 -27.71 17.72 -3.08
C LEU A 144 -27.63 16.48 -2.19
N ASP A 145 -28.56 15.55 -2.38
CA ASP A 145 -28.34 14.17 -1.94
C ASP A 145 -27.26 13.51 -2.82
N PRO A 146 -26.61 12.43 -2.35
CA PRO A 146 -25.68 11.67 -3.17
C PRO A 146 -26.32 11.23 -4.49
N LEU A 147 -25.67 11.58 -5.59
CA LEU A 147 -26.05 11.25 -6.95
C LEU A 147 -25.30 10.00 -7.43
N GLU A 148 -25.89 9.29 -8.41
CA GLU A 148 -25.24 8.14 -9.02
C GLU A 148 -23.93 8.53 -9.72
N ILE A 149 -22.90 7.72 -9.51
CA ILE A 149 -21.58 7.86 -10.12
C ILE A 149 -21.57 7.42 -11.59
N GLY A 150 -20.52 7.80 -12.33
CA GLY A 150 -20.35 7.45 -13.74
C GLY A 150 -21.28 8.18 -14.70
N ARG A 151 -21.78 9.36 -14.31
CA ARG A 151 -22.81 10.11 -15.04
C ARG A 151 -22.52 11.61 -15.06
N SER A 152 -22.95 12.25 -16.15
CA SER A 152 -23.01 13.71 -16.24
C SER A 152 -24.37 14.23 -15.76
N TYR A 153 -24.32 15.34 -15.03
CA TYR A 153 -25.49 16.05 -14.55
C TYR A 153 -25.49 17.48 -15.07
N TYR A 154 -26.68 17.96 -15.38
CA TYR A 154 -26.95 19.32 -15.82
C TYR A 154 -27.75 20.00 -14.74
N TRP A 155 -27.34 21.17 -14.30
CA TRP A 155 -28.04 21.91 -13.28
C TRP A 155 -28.35 23.32 -13.75
N ARG A 156 -29.48 23.83 -13.29
CA ARG A 156 -29.92 25.18 -13.59
C ARG A 156 -30.55 25.84 -12.39
N VAL A 157 -30.48 27.15 -12.39
CA VAL A 157 -30.97 27.99 -11.31
C VAL A 157 -31.53 29.29 -11.88
N ARG A 158 -32.64 29.75 -11.33
CA ARG A 158 -33.21 31.06 -11.64
C ARG A 158 -33.72 31.72 -10.37
N ALA A 159 -33.83 33.04 -10.39
CA ALA A 159 -34.49 33.81 -9.34
C ALA A 159 -35.93 34.18 -9.76
N GLU A 160 -36.81 34.27 -8.77
CA GLU A 160 -38.21 34.65 -8.92
C GLU A 160 -38.68 35.48 -7.72
N ASP A 161 -39.68 36.34 -7.90
CA ASP A 161 -40.22 37.20 -6.83
C ASP A 161 -41.68 36.86 -6.49
N GLY A 162 -42.14 35.71 -6.97
CA GLY A 162 -43.53 35.24 -6.89
C GLY A 162 -44.49 35.83 -7.92
N ALA A 163 -44.10 36.86 -8.69
CA ALA A 163 -44.87 37.40 -9.81
C ALA A 163 -44.09 37.35 -11.13
N ASN A 164 -42.79 37.61 -11.07
CA ASN A 164 -41.85 37.62 -12.17
C ASN A 164 -40.82 36.50 -12.01
N THR A 165 -40.28 36.05 -13.14
CA THR A 165 -39.29 34.98 -13.19
C THR A 165 -38.12 35.42 -14.07
N GLY A 166 -36.91 35.30 -13.55
CA GLY A 166 -35.68 35.54 -14.30
C GLY A 166 -35.30 34.36 -15.22
N ASN A 167 -34.33 34.61 -16.10
CA ASN A 167 -33.76 33.56 -16.95
C ASN A 167 -32.98 32.53 -16.12
N PHE A 168 -32.94 31.29 -16.60
CA PHE A 168 -32.06 30.28 -16.02
C PHE A 168 -30.59 30.57 -16.34
N ALA A 169 -29.73 30.39 -15.34
CA ALA A 169 -28.33 30.08 -15.53
C ALA A 169 -28.14 28.57 -15.48
N THR A 170 -27.30 28.02 -16.35
CA THR A 170 -27.10 26.57 -16.53
C THR A 170 -25.62 26.19 -16.46
N SER A 171 -25.28 25.11 -15.76
CA SER A 171 -23.94 24.49 -15.77
C SER A 171 -24.08 22.97 -15.77
N ALA A 172 -22.97 22.28 -15.94
CA ALA A 172 -22.90 20.83 -15.92
C ALA A 172 -21.64 20.36 -15.18
N PHE A 173 -21.76 19.22 -14.52
CA PHE A 173 -20.66 18.52 -13.86
C PHE A 173 -20.80 17.01 -14.10
N GLU A 174 -19.70 16.29 -13.96
CA GLU A 174 -19.66 14.83 -14.07
C GLU A 174 -19.23 14.25 -12.73
N ILE A 175 -19.90 13.19 -12.29
CA ILE A 175 -19.42 12.35 -11.20
C ILE A 175 -18.81 11.13 -11.85
N PHE A 176 -17.51 10.98 -11.70
CA PHE A 176 -16.77 9.89 -12.31
C PHE A 176 -17.21 8.52 -11.79
N PRO A 177 -17.06 7.45 -12.59
CA PRO A 177 -17.26 6.11 -12.08
C PRO A 177 -16.23 5.79 -11.00
N LYS A 178 -16.54 4.77 -10.20
CA LYS A 178 -15.63 4.30 -9.15
C LYS A 178 -14.29 3.93 -9.77
N ALA A 179 -13.22 4.47 -9.20
CA ALA A 179 -11.88 4.14 -9.63
C ALA A 179 -11.58 2.67 -9.35
N VAL A 180 -10.95 2.01 -10.30
CA VAL A 180 -10.52 0.62 -10.19
C VAL A 180 -9.00 0.59 -10.28
N LEU A 181 -8.38 -0.05 -9.30
CA LEU A 181 -6.94 -0.25 -9.24
C LEU A 181 -6.66 -1.74 -9.00
N ASN A 182 -6.10 -2.41 -10.00
CA ASN A 182 -5.76 -3.82 -9.91
C ASN A 182 -4.46 -4.00 -9.10
N PRO A 183 -4.24 -5.18 -8.49
CA PRO A 183 -2.97 -5.47 -7.84
C PRO A 183 -1.79 -5.38 -8.83
N PRO A 184 -0.62 -4.88 -8.41
CA PRO A 184 0.59 -4.92 -9.22
C PRO A 184 0.98 -6.36 -9.59
N ALA A 185 1.56 -6.57 -10.78
CA ALA A 185 2.04 -7.89 -11.17
C ALA A 185 3.50 -8.10 -10.73
N PRO A 186 3.82 -9.14 -9.93
CA PRO A 186 5.18 -9.41 -9.50
C PRO A 186 6.15 -9.71 -10.66
N VAL A 187 7.35 -9.12 -10.65
CA VAL A 187 8.40 -9.37 -11.65
C VAL A 187 9.59 -10.10 -11.03
N ALA A 188 10.15 -9.56 -9.94
CA ALA A 188 11.31 -10.15 -9.27
C ALA A 188 11.38 -9.73 -7.80
N PRO A 189 11.92 -10.56 -6.90
CA PRO A 189 12.25 -11.98 -7.11
C PRO A 189 10.98 -12.86 -7.06
N VAL A 190 10.87 -13.85 -7.95
CA VAL A 190 9.71 -14.76 -8.08
C VAL A 190 10.17 -16.22 -8.14
N ASN A 191 9.23 -17.19 -8.15
CA ASN A 191 9.50 -18.61 -8.38
C ASN A 191 10.57 -19.23 -7.44
N ASN A 192 10.60 -18.84 -6.16
CA ASN A 192 11.60 -19.30 -5.19
C ASN A 192 13.05 -18.96 -5.58
N ALA A 193 13.27 -17.86 -6.31
CA ALA A 193 14.61 -17.43 -6.70
C ALA A 193 15.56 -17.24 -5.50
N ILE A 194 16.85 -17.50 -5.72
CA ILE A 194 17.90 -17.15 -4.76
C ILE A 194 18.45 -15.78 -5.18
N SER A 195 18.34 -14.80 -4.28
CA SER A 195 18.91 -13.47 -4.50
C SER A 195 20.43 -13.51 -4.47
N GLY A 196 21.10 -12.67 -5.28
CA GLY A 196 22.56 -12.49 -5.24
C GLY A 196 23.05 -11.64 -4.07
N THR A 197 22.16 -11.01 -3.31
CA THR A 197 22.48 -10.09 -2.21
C THR A 197 21.45 -10.21 -1.07
N THR A 198 21.84 -9.80 0.14
CA THR A 198 20.93 -9.64 1.27
C THR A 198 20.07 -8.38 1.20
N SER A 199 20.36 -7.45 0.28
CA SER A 199 19.53 -6.25 0.01
C SER A 199 18.88 -6.32 -1.37
N PRO A 200 17.91 -7.22 -1.60
CA PRO A 200 17.33 -7.44 -2.92
C PRO A 200 16.49 -6.24 -3.40
N GLY A 201 16.53 -5.98 -4.72
CA GLY A 201 15.52 -5.19 -5.39
C GLY A 201 14.26 -6.05 -5.63
N ILE A 202 13.11 -5.52 -5.22
CA ILE A 202 11.79 -6.11 -5.40
C ILE A 202 11.04 -5.28 -6.43
N THR A 203 10.76 -5.88 -7.58
CA THR A 203 10.23 -5.21 -8.77
C THR A 203 8.88 -5.77 -9.14
N VAL A 204 7.97 -4.88 -9.52
CA VAL A 204 6.65 -5.19 -10.08
C VAL A 204 6.40 -4.41 -11.36
N LEU A 205 5.53 -4.93 -12.22
CA LEU A 205 4.88 -4.13 -13.25
C LEU A 205 3.87 -3.20 -12.59
N ASP A 206 3.70 -2.03 -13.18
CA ASP A 206 2.74 -1.05 -12.71
C ASP A 206 1.30 -1.60 -12.75
N SER A 207 0.46 -1.09 -11.87
CA SER A 207 -0.92 -1.53 -11.70
C SER A 207 -1.82 -0.99 -12.82
N ASP A 208 -2.56 -1.90 -13.46
CA ASP A 208 -3.65 -1.53 -14.34
C ASP A 208 -4.72 -0.73 -13.58
N ARG A 209 -5.20 0.34 -14.22
CA ARG A 209 -6.05 1.35 -13.58
C ARG A 209 -7.14 1.86 -14.52
N ALA A 210 -8.31 2.16 -13.95
CA ALA A 210 -9.43 2.75 -14.66
C ALA A 210 -10.15 3.79 -13.78
N GLY A 211 -10.69 4.84 -14.40
CA GLY A 211 -11.35 5.94 -13.69
C GLY A 211 -10.38 7.01 -13.17
N PRO A 212 -10.82 7.87 -12.25
CA PRO A 212 -10.06 9.04 -11.80
C PRO A 212 -9.00 8.69 -10.76
N ILE A 213 -7.94 8.03 -11.21
CA ILE A 213 -6.79 7.65 -10.36
C ILE A 213 -5.76 8.78 -10.31
N GLY A 214 -5.30 9.09 -9.11
CA GLY A 214 -4.21 10.04 -8.86
C GLY A 214 -2.82 9.44 -9.10
N ASN A 215 -1.79 10.12 -8.58
CA ASN A 215 -0.43 9.58 -8.60
C ASN A 215 -0.33 8.37 -7.67
N LEU A 216 0.23 7.26 -8.18
CA LEU A 216 0.33 6.03 -7.42
C LEU A 216 1.60 5.94 -6.57
N GLN A 217 1.43 5.34 -5.40
CA GLN A 217 2.49 4.86 -4.53
C GLN A 217 2.31 3.36 -4.29
N TYR A 218 3.42 2.65 -4.15
CA TYR A 218 3.48 1.21 -3.97
C TYR A 218 4.01 0.90 -2.58
N GLU A 219 3.20 0.22 -1.78
CA GLU A 219 3.59 -0.29 -0.48
C GLU A 219 4.12 -1.71 -0.64
N PHE A 220 5.40 -1.92 -0.32
CA PHE A 220 6.06 -3.22 -0.30
C PHE A 220 6.20 -3.71 1.13
N GLN A 221 6.02 -5.02 1.32
CA GLN A 221 6.29 -5.71 2.58
C GLN A 221 7.08 -6.98 2.32
N VAL A 222 8.05 -7.26 3.18
CA VAL A 222 8.83 -8.50 3.21
C VAL A 222 8.72 -9.11 4.61
N ALA A 223 8.40 -10.39 4.69
CA ALA A 223 8.18 -11.12 5.93
C ALA A 223 8.89 -12.48 5.94
N LEU A 224 9.01 -13.07 7.14
CA LEU A 224 9.56 -14.43 7.33
C LEU A 224 8.50 -15.53 7.19
N ASP A 225 7.22 -15.17 7.13
CA ASP A 225 6.08 -16.06 7.02
C ASP A 225 5.07 -15.58 5.98
N GLN A 226 4.32 -16.51 5.38
CA GLN A 226 3.34 -16.22 4.33
C GLN A 226 2.12 -15.44 4.84
N ALA A 227 1.83 -15.48 6.15
CA ALA A 227 0.74 -14.73 6.75
C ALA A 227 1.10 -13.27 7.05
N PHE A 228 2.36 -12.87 6.79
CA PHE A 228 2.89 -11.53 7.07
C PHE A 228 2.74 -11.13 8.54
N THR A 229 2.91 -12.08 9.46
CA THR A 229 2.91 -11.82 10.91
C THR A 229 4.29 -11.37 11.42
N GLN A 230 5.36 -11.67 10.69
CA GLN A 230 6.74 -11.31 10.98
C GLN A 230 7.33 -10.49 9.83
N VAL A 231 6.84 -9.25 9.66
CA VAL A 231 7.36 -8.31 8.67
C VAL A 231 8.76 -7.82 9.10
N VAL A 232 9.74 -8.02 8.23
CA VAL A 232 11.15 -7.67 8.45
C VAL A 232 11.64 -6.50 7.60
N ALA A 233 10.92 -6.16 6.53
CA ALA A 233 11.13 -4.92 5.78
C ALA A 233 9.82 -4.40 5.21
N HIS A 234 9.71 -3.07 5.11
CA HIS A 234 8.59 -2.41 4.48
C HIS A 234 9.05 -1.10 3.82
N GLY A 235 8.33 -0.64 2.81
CA GLY A 235 8.63 0.63 2.15
C GLY A 235 7.50 1.10 1.26
N ILE A 236 7.42 2.42 1.07
CA ILE A 236 6.50 3.06 0.12
C ILE A 236 7.35 3.75 -0.94
N VAL A 237 7.09 3.45 -2.21
CA VAL A 237 7.83 3.99 -3.35
C VAL A 237 6.84 4.60 -4.34
N ALA A 238 7.15 5.77 -4.90
CA ALA A 238 6.35 6.35 -5.97
C ALA A 238 6.46 5.50 -7.25
N GLU A 239 5.39 5.46 -8.04
CA GLU A 239 5.40 4.76 -9.33
C GLU A 239 6.53 5.27 -10.24
N THR A 240 7.20 4.35 -10.92
CA THR A 240 8.16 4.65 -11.99
C THR A 240 7.72 4.00 -13.30
N PRO A 241 7.95 4.62 -14.47
CA PRO A 241 7.34 4.17 -15.72
C PRO A 241 7.60 2.69 -16.07
N GLY A 242 6.52 1.91 -16.12
CA GLY A 242 6.49 0.53 -16.60
C GLY A 242 6.81 -0.51 -15.53
N GLN A 243 7.78 -0.22 -14.66
CA GLN A 243 8.12 -1.06 -13.52
C GLN A 243 8.52 -0.21 -12.33
N THR A 244 8.06 -0.61 -11.16
CA THR A 244 8.37 0.02 -9.88
C THR A 244 9.20 -0.92 -9.02
N THR A 245 10.32 -0.44 -8.49
CA THR A 245 11.26 -1.25 -7.68
C THR A 245 11.50 -0.66 -6.30
N TYR A 246 11.40 -1.50 -5.28
CA TYR A 246 11.80 -1.23 -3.91
C TYR A 246 13.06 -2.03 -3.55
N THR A 247 14.11 -1.35 -3.10
CA THR A 247 15.30 -2.01 -2.57
C THR A 247 15.12 -2.27 -1.07
N ALA A 248 15.01 -3.54 -0.69
CA ALA A 248 14.92 -3.92 0.70
C ALA A 248 16.24 -3.63 1.44
N PRO A 249 16.19 -3.25 2.74
CA PRO A 249 17.38 -3.19 3.58
C PRO A 249 18.02 -4.58 3.71
N ALA A 250 19.22 -4.64 4.31
CA ALA A 250 19.92 -5.90 4.49
C ALA A 250 19.09 -6.91 5.32
N LEU A 251 18.61 -7.95 4.66
CA LEU A 251 17.86 -9.05 5.24
C LEU A 251 18.79 -10.13 5.78
N THR A 252 18.29 -10.99 6.67
CA THR A 252 19.08 -12.09 7.23
C THR A 252 19.49 -13.07 6.13
N ALA A 253 20.78 -13.42 6.08
CA ALA A 253 21.32 -14.36 5.09
C ALA A 253 20.78 -15.79 5.28
N ASN A 254 20.75 -16.56 4.20
CA ASN A 254 20.29 -17.95 4.17
C ASN A 254 18.86 -18.16 4.72
N LYS A 255 17.96 -17.20 4.51
CA LYS A 255 16.56 -17.28 4.97
C LYS A 255 15.58 -17.11 3.80
N THR A 256 14.49 -17.86 3.89
CA THR A 256 13.34 -17.70 2.99
C THR A 256 12.53 -16.49 3.44
N HIS A 257 12.17 -15.64 2.49
CA HIS A 257 11.38 -14.45 2.71
C HIS A 257 10.17 -14.44 1.76
N PHE A 258 9.05 -13.97 2.27
CA PHE A 258 7.81 -13.75 1.53
C PHE A 258 7.64 -12.27 1.29
N TRP A 259 7.20 -11.86 0.11
CA TRP A 259 6.92 -10.46 -0.14
C TRP A 259 5.62 -10.27 -0.90
N ARG A 260 5.01 -9.11 -0.67
CA ARG A 260 3.80 -8.64 -1.34
C ARG A 260 3.88 -7.14 -1.55
N VAL A 261 3.13 -6.64 -2.52
CA VAL A 261 3.01 -5.22 -2.84
C VAL A 261 1.56 -4.86 -3.13
N ARG A 262 1.16 -3.62 -2.86
CA ARG A 262 -0.10 -3.04 -3.34
C ARG A 262 0.14 -1.60 -3.78
N ALA A 263 -0.63 -1.15 -4.75
CA ALA A 263 -0.67 0.25 -5.17
C ALA A 263 -1.81 1.02 -4.48
N SER A 264 -1.61 2.30 -4.25
CA SER A 264 -2.59 3.25 -3.71
C SER A 264 -2.37 4.66 -4.28
N ASP A 265 -3.44 5.40 -4.57
CA ASP A 265 -3.38 6.85 -4.84
C ASP A 265 -3.76 7.70 -3.61
N GLY A 266 -3.87 7.07 -2.43
CA GLY A 266 -4.32 7.68 -1.18
C GLY A 266 -5.83 7.58 -0.93
N GLU A 267 -6.64 7.38 -1.97
CA GLU A 267 -8.10 7.19 -1.86
C GLU A 267 -8.50 5.77 -2.25
N THR A 268 -7.98 5.28 -3.37
CA THR A 268 -8.20 3.96 -3.93
C THR A 268 -6.96 3.11 -3.67
N THR A 269 -7.14 1.97 -3.02
CA THR A 269 -6.07 1.02 -2.74
C THR A 269 -6.40 -0.33 -3.35
N SER A 270 -5.46 -0.86 -4.12
CA SER A 270 -5.57 -2.21 -4.70
C SER A 270 -5.52 -3.29 -3.62
N ALA A 271 -6.00 -4.49 -3.97
CA ALA A 271 -5.65 -5.67 -3.20
C ALA A 271 -4.14 -5.93 -3.28
N TRP A 272 -3.61 -6.68 -2.33
CA TRP A 272 -2.23 -7.14 -2.38
C TRP A 272 -2.02 -8.02 -3.61
N ALA A 273 -0.88 -7.83 -4.28
CA ALA A 273 -0.39 -8.73 -5.31
C ALA A 273 -0.22 -10.16 -4.78
N THR A 274 -0.25 -11.13 -5.68
CA THR A 274 0.06 -12.53 -5.35
C THR A 274 1.38 -12.60 -4.61
N THR A 275 1.36 -13.15 -3.39
CA THR A 275 2.55 -13.27 -2.55
C THR A 275 3.62 -14.09 -3.26
N GLN A 276 4.84 -13.57 -3.24
CA GLN A 276 6.01 -14.21 -3.83
C GLN A 276 6.98 -14.61 -2.73
N VAL A 277 7.92 -15.47 -3.11
CA VAL A 277 8.90 -16.06 -2.19
C VAL A 277 10.26 -16.13 -2.85
N PHE A 278 11.28 -15.83 -2.07
CA PHE A 278 12.68 -15.93 -2.48
C PHE A 278 13.55 -16.29 -1.28
N LYS A 279 14.81 -16.65 -1.53
CA LYS A 279 15.80 -16.93 -0.49
C LYS A 279 16.97 -15.97 -0.61
N THR A 280 17.43 -15.41 0.51
CA THR A 280 18.67 -14.64 0.55
C THR A 280 19.88 -15.56 0.33
N PRO A 281 21.01 -15.04 -0.20
CA PRO A 281 22.19 -15.86 -0.42
C PRO A 281 22.69 -16.45 0.90
N ALA A 282 23.49 -17.51 0.81
CA ALA A 282 24.24 -17.99 1.97
C ALA A 282 25.08 -16.83 2.53
N ALA A 283 25.27 -16.82 3.85
CA ALA A 283 26.24 -15.90 4.43
C ALA A 283 27.60 -16.14 3.74
N PRO A 284 28.39 -15.09 3.46
CA PRO A 284 29.75 -15.27 2.97
C PRO A 284 30.43 -16.29 3.87
N ALA A 285 31.08 -17.30 3.27
CA ALA A 285 31.89 -18.20 4.06
C ALA A 285 32.86 -17.34 4.88
N PRO A 286 33.07 -17.64 6.17
CA PRO A 286 34.15 -17.01 6.90
C PRO A 286 35.41 -17.13 6.02
N PRO A 287 36.23 -16.07 5.92
CA PRO A 287 37.43 -16.13 5.11
C PRO A 287 38.16 -17.42 5.48
N PRO A 288 38.66 -18.19 4.50
CA PRO A 288 39.50 -19.34 4.82
C PRO A 288 40.54 -18.85 5.82
N PRO A 289 40.83 -19.62 6.89
CA PRO A 289 41.90 -19.24 7.80
C PRO A 289 43.08 -18.87 6.92
N SER A 290 43.59 -17.64 7.12
CA SER A 290 44.74 -17.12 6.36
C SER A 290 45.74 -18.26 6.26
N PRO A 291 46.20 -18.67 5.05
CA PRO A 291 47.19 -19.73 4.96
C PRO A 291 48.32 -19.33 5.89
N GLY A 292 48.48 -20.06 6.99
CA GLY A 292 49.60 -19.89 7.88
C GLY A 292 50.87 -19.98 7.02
N PRO A 293 51.93 -19.21 7.36
CA PRO A 293 53.16 -19.27 6.58
C PRO A 293 53.60 -20.72 6.49
N ASN A 294 53.77 -21.18 5.25
CA ASN A 294 54.21 -22.49 4.79
C ASN A 294 54.83 -23.37 5.91
N PRO A 295 54.30 -24.58 6.21
CA PRO A 295 54.81 -25.45 7.29
C PRO A 295 56.29 -25.85 7.22
N GLY A 296 56.99 -25.50 6.14
CA GLY A 296 58.42 -25.79 5.95
C GLY A 296 59.38 -24.62 6.16
N ALA A 297 58.91 -23.37 6.30
CA ALA A 297 59.80 -22.23 6.50
C ALA A 297 60.02 -21.96 8.01
N PRO A 298 61.27 -22.01 8.52
CA PRO A 298 61.53 -21.66 9.92
C PRO A 298 61.19 -20.19 10.16
N CYS A 299 60.57 -19.90 11.30
CA CYS A 299 60.33 -18.53 11.75
C CYS A 299 61.66 -17.83 12.04
N VAL A 300 61.82 -16.60 11.55
CA VAL A 300 63.06 -15.81 11.70
C VAL A 300 62.84 -14.65 12.66
N ALA A 301 63.56 -14.64 13.78
CA ALA A 301 63.60 -13.51 14.72
C ALA A 301 64.86 -13.58 15.60
N SER A 302 65.23 -12.45 16.22
CA SER A 302 66.43 -12.32 17.07
C SER A 302 66.22 -12.73 18.54
N SER A 303 65.02 -13.15 18.93
CA SER A 303 64.69 -13.59 20.30
C SER A 303 63.67 -14.72 20.28
N ALA A 304 63.60 -15.49 21.38
CA ALA A 304 62.86 -16.74 21.43
C ALA A 304 61.33 -16.55 21.40
N LEU A 305 60.77 -15.62 22.17
CA LEU A 305 59.31 -15.45 22.25
C LEU A 305 58.66 -15.11 20.89
N PRO A 306 59.20 -14.18 20.06
CA PRO A 306 58.69 -13.97 18.71
C PRO A 306 58.77 -15.21 17.80
N ILE A 307 59.77 -16.08 17.99
CA ILE A 307 59.86 -17.37 17.27
C ILE A 307 58.72 -18.29 17.70
N VAL A 308 58.50 -18.46 19.01
CA VAL A 308 57.40 -19.28 19.55
C VAL A 308 56.05 -18.77 19.06
N GLN A 309 55.81 -17.46 19.12
CA GLN A 309 54.58 -16.84 18.64
C GLN A 309 54.37 -17.06 17.13
N CYS A 310 55.41 -16.91 16.33
CA CYS A 310 55.36 -17.15 14.90
C CYS A 310 55.04 -18.62 14.56
N GLU A 311 55.71 -19.58 15.21
CA GLU A 311 55.43 -20.99 15.02
C GLU A 311 54.03 -21.36 15.51
N ARG A 312 53.58 -20.80 16.63
CA ARG A 312 52.25 -21.04 17.20
C ARG A 312 51.15 -20.56 16.26
N ASN A 313 51.35 -19.41 15.60
CA ASN A 313 50.38 -18.84 14.65
C ASN A 313 50.18 -19.70 13.39
N LYS A 314 51.02 -20.72 13.14
CA LYS A 314 50.83 -21.68 12.05
C LYS A 314 49.74 -22.73 12.33
N TYR A 315 49.28 -22.81 13.58
CA TYR A 315 48.32 -23.84 14.02
C TYR A 315 47.02 -23.21 14.53
N GLY A 316 45.89 -23.92 14.35
CA GLY A 316 44.65 -23.67 15.08
C GLY A 316 44.73 -24.19 16.51
N HIS A 317 43.67 -24.80 17.04
CA HIS A 317 43.78 -25.58 18.27
C HIS A 317 44.60 -26.85 17.99
N MET A 318 45.74 -27.04 18.66
CA MET A 318 46.64 -28.18 18.42
C MET A 318 46.12 -29.46 19.10
N SER A 319 46.14 -30.58 18.38
CA SER A 319 46.07 -31.94 18.95
C SER A 319 47.43 -32.34 19.55
N PRO A 320 47.53 -33.38 20.41
CA PRO A 320 48.80 -33.81 20.99
C PRO A 320 49.91 -34.10 19.96
N SER A 321 49.58 -34.62 18.77
CA SER A 321 50.57 -34.81 17.69
C SER A 321 51.03 -33.49 17.09
N GLN A 322 50.10 -32.56 16.88
CA GLN A 322 50.43 -31.23 16.36
C GLN A 322 51.25 -30.41 17.37
N THR A 323 51.04 -30.62 18.67
CA THR A 323 51.86 -30.00 19.72
C THR A 323 53.32 -30.43 19.60
N VAL A 324 53.59 -31.72 19.41
CA VAL A 324 54.97 -32.20 19.19
C VAL A 324 55.57 -31.62 17.91
N ASP A 325 54.81 -31.57 16.82
CA ASP A 325 55.30 -30.98 15.56
C ASP A 325 55.62 -29.49 15.72
N PHE A 326 54.78 -28.77 16.48
CA PHE A 326 55.01 -27.38 16.87
C PHE A 326 56.28 -27.21 17.71
N GLU A 327 56.46 -27.98 18.78
CA GLU A 327 57.66 -27.90 19.64
C GLU A 327 58.93 -28.20 18.84
N LYS A 328 58.90 -29.20 17.93
CA LYS A 328 60.01 -29.48 17.02
C LYS A 328 60.31 -28.32 16.09
N ALA A 329 59.27 -27.68 15.54
CA ALA A 329 59.43 -26.50 14.70
C ALA A 329 60.04 -25.33 15.48
N VAL A 330 59.60 -25.10 16.72
CA VAL A 330 60.19 -24.09 17.62
C VAL A 330 61.66 -24.39 17.87
N ALA A 331 62.02 -25.61 18.29
CA ALA A 331 63.41 -25.98 18.54
C ALA A 331 64.31 -25.76 17.31
N ARG A 332 63.85 -26.19 16.12
CA ARG A 332 64.57 -25.96 14.85
C ARG A 332 64.74 -24.47 14.53
N SER A 333 63.68 -23.68 14.71
CA SER A 333 63.72 -22.24 14.46
C SER A 333 64.63 -21.52 15.46
N LEU A 334 64.64 -21.90 16.74
CA LEU A 334 65.58 -21.36 17.73
C LEU A 334 67.04 -21.66 17.35
N ASN A 335 67.30 -22.91 16.94
CA ASN A 335 68.63 -23.36 16.49
C ASN A 335 69.08 -22.62 15.23
N SER A 336 68.20 -22.48 14.22
CA SER A 336 68.53 -21.81 12.96
C SER A 336 68.80 -20.31 13.15
N ASN A 337 68.09 -19.67 14.08
CA ASN A 337 68.29 -18.27 14.44
C ASN A 337 69.45 -18.04 15.42
N LYS A 338 70.14 -19.12 15.85
CA LYS A 338 71.27 -19.07 16.79
C LYS A 338 70.92 -18.38 18.11
N ILE A 339 69.72 -18.66 18.62
CA ILE A 339 69.31 -18.17 19.94
C ILE A 339 70.28 -18.75 21.00
N PRO A 340 70.77 -17.93 21.97
CA PRO A 340 71.66 -18.40 23.04
C PRO A 340 71.03 -19.53 23.86
N ASP A 341 71.86 -20.30 24.57
CA ASP A 341 71.48 -21.47 25.39
C ASP A 341 71.05 -22.73 24.64
N GLY A 342 71.12 -22.73 23.30
CA GLY A 342 71.00 -23.93 22.48
C GLY A 342 72.24 -24.85 22.52
N PRO A 343 72.22 -25.98 21.79
CA PRO A 343 71.15 -26.39 20.89
C PRO A 343 69.88 -26.78 21.66
N PHE A 344 68.74 -26.43 21.10
CA PHE A 344 67.42 -26.68 21.64
C PHE A 344 66.84 -28.00 21.13
N GLY A 345 66.01 -28.61 21.96
CA GLY A 345 65.27 -29.82 21.67
C GLY A 345 63.93 -29.85 22.38
N ILE A 346 63.27 -31.00 22.29
CA ILE A 346 62.00 -31.27 22.98
C ILE A 346 62.22 -32.28 24.10
N LEU A 347 61.52 -32.11 25.23
CA LEU A 347 61.73 -32.96 26.41
C LEU A 347 60.96 -34.28 26.24
N ARG A 348 61.66 -35.43 26.22
CA ARG A 348 60.99 -36.74 26.30
C ARG A 348 60.40 -36.94 27.69
N LYS A 349 59.22 -37.53 27.76
CA LYS A 349 58.52 -37.80 29.03
C LYS A 349 58.05 -39.25 29.07
N SER A 350 58.55 -40.00 30.04
CA SER A 350 58.28 -41.44 30.21
C SER A 350 56.99 -41.76 31.00
N GLY A 351 56.28 -40.75 31.52
CA GLY A 351 55.02 -40.92 32.25
C GLY A 351 54.35 -39.59 32.64
N GLY A 352 53.10 -39.66 33.13
CA GLY A 352 52.25 -38.48 33.36
C GLY A 352 51.66 -37.90 32.06
N ASN A 353 50.99 -36.74 32.14
CA ASN A 353 50.42 -36.05 30.98
C ASN A 353 51.54 -35.71 29.99
N ASN A 354 51.44 -36.22 28.76
CA ASN A 354 52.45 -36.10 27.73
C ASN A 354 51.80 -36.05 26.34
N CYS A 355 52.50 -35.45 25.38
CA CYS A 355 52.12 -35.36 23.99
C CYS A 355 52.95 -36.39 23.21
N ASN A 356 52.39 -37.59 23.02
CA ASN A 356 53.04 -38.69 22.29
C ASN A 356 54.47 -39.03 22.78
N GLY A 357 54.66 -39.08 24.10
CA GLY A 357 55.95 -39.40 24.73
C GLY A 357 56.89 -38.20 24.92
N TYR A 358 56.42 -36.97 24.68
CA TYR A 358 57.13 -35.71 24.95
C TYR A 358 56.34 -34.81 25.90
N SER A 359 56.95 -33.74 26.41
CA SER A 359 56.18 -32.65 27.01
C SER A 359 55.19 -32.05 26.01
N CYS A 360 54.19 -31.34 26.51
CA CYS A 360 53.21 -30.66 25.67
C CYS A 360 53.47 -29.16 25.52
N ASP A 361 54.50 -28.67 26.18
CA ASP A 361 54.75 -27.28 26.51
C ASP A 361 56.23 -26.96 26.74
N ILE A 362 57.16 -27.92 26.64
CA ILE A 362 58.56 -27.71 27.09
C ILE A 362 59.56 -27.83 25.93
N ILE A 363 60.29 -26.72 25.72
CA ILE A 363 61.57 -26.72 25.02
C ILE A 363 62.69 -26.91 26.03
N CYS A 364 63.71 -27.69 25.68
CA CYS A 364 64.85 -27.94 26.55
C CYS A 364 66.17 -27.72 25.84
N SER A 365 67.24 -27.60 26.63
CA SER A 365 68.62 -27.68 26.14
C SER A 365 69.53 -28.33 27.19
N GLY A 366 70.66 -28.87 26.74
CA GLY A 366 71.56 -29.64 27.61
C GLY A 366 70.99 -31.00 28.03
N GLN A 367 71.70 -31.70 28.90
CA GLN A 367 71.35 -33.04 29.39
C GLN A 367 71.75 -33.18 30.86
N GLY A 368 71.14 -34.13 31.57
CA GLY A 368 71.49 -34.37 32.96
C GLY A 368 71.34 -33.09 33.80
N THR A 369 72.23 -32.88 34.77
CA THR A 369 72.09 -31.79 35.77
C THR A 369 72.29 -30.40 35.21
N SER A 370 72.74 -30.28 33.95
CA SER A 370 72.86 -29.01 33.25
C SER A 370 71.66 -28.73 32.33
N GLN A 371 70.62 -29.58 32.34
CA GLN A 371 69.43 -29.36 31.52
C GLN A 371 68.70 -28.09 31.93
N LYS A 372 68.31 -27.32 30.92
CA LYS A 372 67.48 -26.13 31.01
C LYS A 372 66.14 -26.42 30.34
N GLN A 373 65.03 -25.96 30.92
CA GLN A 373 63.69 -26.14 30.36
C GLN A 373 62.95 -24.81 30.32
N TRP A 374 62.26 -24.54 29.21
CA TRP A 374 61.39 -23.39 29.01
C TRP A 374 59.98 -23.86 28.72
N ASP A 375 59.03 -23.35 29.48
CA ASP A 375 57.61 -23.47 29.19
C ASP A 375 57.23 -22.47 28.10
N ILE A 376 56.80 -23.02 26.97
CA ILE A 376 56.45 -22.28 25.77
C ILE A 376 54.95 -22.27 25.49
N LEU A 377 54.13 -22.97 26.28
CA LEU A 377 52.67 -23.05 26.11
C LEU A 377 51.87 -22.86 27.40
N GLY A 378 52.42 -22.26 28.46
CA GLY A 378 51.69 -21.98 29.69
C GLY A 378 51.50 -23.22 30.55
N ASP A 379 51.42 -23.01 31.87
CA ASP A 379 51.64 -24.01 32.90
C ASP A 379 50.46 -24.99 33.15
N SER A 380 49.46 -25.01 32.27
CA SER A 380 48.33 -25.91 32.38
C SER A 380 48.27 -26.88 31.21
N ASP A 381 48.03 -28.16 31.51
CA ASP A 381 47.92 -29.20 30.51
C ASP A 381 46.83 -28.85 29.47
N GLY A 382 47.25 -28.57 28.24
CA GLY A 382 46.36 -28.15 27.15
C GLY A 382 46.26 -26.63 26.95
N ALA A 383 46.98 -25.82 27.71
CA ALA A 383 47.21 -24.43 27.35
C ALA A 383 47.94 -24.36 26.01
N GLN A 384 47.55 -23.36 25.21
CA GLN A 384 48.10 -23.14 23.87
C GLN A 384 48.52 -21.69 23.67
N VAL A 385 48.70 -20.97 24.77
CA VAL A 385 49.10 -19.57 24.79
C VAL A 385 50.62 -19.53 24.69
N PRO A 386 51.20 -18.97 23.62
CA PRO A 386 52.64 -19.00 23.41
C PRO A 386 53.37 -18.17 24.48
N GLY A 387 54.42 -18.76 25.05
CA GLY A 387 55.25 -18.18 26.09
C GLY A 387 56.74 -18.45 25.89
N TRP A 388 57.56 -17.93 26.80
CA TRP A 388 58.98 -18.25 26.92
C TRP A 388 59.42 -18.12 28.39
N ASN A 389 58.88 -19.01 29.23
CA ASN A 389 59.04 -18.94 30.68
C ASN A 389 60.14 -19.90 31.13
N GLY A 390 61.22 -19.37 31.70
CA GLY A 390 62.39 -20.16 32.11
C GLY A 390 63.72 -19.42 31.87
N PRO A 391 64.87 -20.12 31.90
CA PRO A 391 64.98 -21.56 32.08
C PRO A 391 64.76 -21.97 33.54
N ALA A 392 63.95 -23.01 33.76
CA ALA A 392 64.02 -23.80 34.97
C ALA A 392 65.23 -24.75 34.89
N THR A 393 65.95 -24.91 35.99
CA THR A 393 67.14 -25.77 36.12
C THR A 393 66.98 -26.73 37.29
N TYR A 394 67.82 -27.76 37.35
CA TYR A 394 67.89 -28.66 38.50
C TYR A 394 68.06 -27.87 39.82
N PRO A 395 67.34 -28.21 40.92
CA PRO A 395 66.47 -29.38 41.13
C PRO A 395 65.00 -29.19 40.73
N ASN A 396 64.65 -28.07 40.10
CA ASN A 396 63.25 -27.65 39.90
C ASN A 396 62.54 -28.32 38.70
N ILE A 397 63.20 -29.27 38.04
CA ILE A 397 62.70 -29.92 36.81
C ILE A 397 62.86 -31.43 36.87
N ARG A 398 61.98 -32.16 36.17
CA ARG A 398 62.16 -33.60 35.91
C ARG A 398 63.28 -33.79 34.89
N MET A 399 64.22 -34.67 35.23
CA MET A 399 65.42 -34.91 34.44
C MET A 399 65.19 -36.07 33.48
N ASP A 400 64.79 -35.75 32.25
CA ASP A 400 64.64 -36.70 31.15
C ASP A 400 65.52 -36.29 29.95
N VAL A 401 65.49 -37.06 28.85
CA VAL A 401 66.30 -36.80 27.67
C VAL A 401 65.74 -35.61 26.88
N CYS A 402 66.59 -34.59 26.66
CA CYS A 402 66.28 -33.53 25.71
C CYS A 402 66.61 -33.99 24.28
N GLU A 403 65.63 -34.15 23.41
CA GLU A 403 65.86 -34.56 22.03
C GLU A 403 66.11 -33.34 21.14
N ILE A 404 67.39 -33.03 20.92
CA ILE A 404 67.84 -31.91 20.09
C ILE A 404 67.31 -32.04 18.65
N GLN A 405 66.81 -30.93 18.09
CA GLN A 405 66.13 -30.88 16.79
C GLN A 405 66.88 -30.11 15.71
#